data_AF-A0A5U6I9Q3-F1
#
_entry.id   AF-A0A5U6I9Q3-F1
#
_cell.length_a   1.000
_cell.length_b   1.000
_cell.length_c   1.000
_cell.angle_alpha   90.00
_cell.angle_beta   90.00
_cell.angle_gamma   90.00
#
_symmetry.space_group_name_H-M   'P 1'
#
loop_
_entity.id
_entity.type
_entity.pdbx_description
1 polymer ?
#
loop_
_entity_poly.entity_id
_entity_poly.type
_entity_poly.pdbx_seq_one_letter_code
_entity_poly.pdbx_strand_id
1 'polypeptide(L)'
;GELTLGGDNTYSGGTTITGGTLRADHADSLGTGAIANSGVLQVGEGELENTLSGTGSLVKIGTGELTLNGDNDYSGGTTIDDGVLIADNADSLGTGAVANSGVLQVGEGELENTLSGSGSLVKTGTGELTLSGDNTYSGGTTISGGTLTVDHADS
;
A
#
# COMPACT_ATOMS: atom_id res chain seq x y z
N GLY A 1 2.08 -7.76 -20.84
CA GLY A 1 3.49 -7.39 -21.01
C GLY A 1 3.95 -6.68 -19.75
N GLU A 2 5.24 -6.71 -19.49
CA GLU A 2 5.86 -6.01 -18.36
C GLU A 2 6.76 -4.89 -18.90
N LEU A 3 6.67 -3.71 -18.31
CA LEU A 3 7.60 -2.61 -18.50
C LEU A 3 8.28 -2.34 -17.16
N THR A 4 9.61 -2.33 -17.16
CA THR A 4 10.41 -1.99 -15.97
C THR A 4 11.01 -0.60 -16.14
N LEU A 5 10.81 0.26 -15.16
CA LEU A 5 11.47 1.55 -15.03
C LEU A 5 12.69 1.42 -14.12
N GLY A 6 13.78 2.09 -14.47
CA GLY A 6 14.99 2.15 -13.66
C GLY A 6 15.59 3.54 -13.66
N GLY A 7 16.26 3.88 -12.56
CA GLY A 7 16.84 5.20 -12.30
C GLY A 7 15.78 6.26 -11.95
N ASP A 8 16.23 7.37 -11.36
CA ASP A 8 15.34 8.45 -10.93
C ASP A 8 14.72 9.15 -12.15
N ASN A 9 13.44 9.49 -12.04
CA ASN A 9 12.71 10.14 -13.13
C ASN A 9 12.12 11.47 -12.65
N THR A 10 12.50 12.59 -13.27
CA THR A 10 11.94 13.91 -12.93
C THR A 10 10.67 14.25 -13.74
N TYR A 11 10.09 13.28 -14.44
CA TYR A 11 8.85 13.44 -15.20
C TYR A 11 7.68 13.76 -14.25
N SER A 12 6.96 14.83 -14.55
CA SER A 12 5.82 15.30 -13.75
C SER A 12 4.47 15.13 -14.44
N GLY A 13 4.45 14.60 -15.67
CA GLY A 13 3.19 14.27 -16.33
C GLY A 13 2.56 13.01 -15.72
N GLY A 14 1.28 12.81 -15.98
CA GLY A 14 0.57 11.63 -15.47
C GLY A 14 1.06 10.34 -16.13
N THR A 15 1.05 9.26 -15.37
CA THR A 15 1.29 7.89 -15.86
C THR A 15 -0.05 7.16 -15.97
N THR A 16 -0.31 6.50 -17.10
CA THR A 16 -1.52 5.68 -17.28
C THR A 16 -1.11 4.24 -17.56
N ILE A 17 -1.55 3.32 -16.70
CA ILE A 17 -1.38 1.87 -16.86
C ILE A 17 -2.73 1.30 -17.29
N THR A 18 -2.95 1.16 -18.60
CA THR A 18 -4.23 0.63 -19.12
C THR A 18 -4.38 -0.89 -18.90
N GLY A 19 -3.28 -1.58 -18.59
CA GLY A 19 -3.23 -3.01 -18.34
C GLY A 19 -1.79 -3.53 -18.33
N GLY A 20 -1.60 -4.82 -18.05
CA GLY A 20 -0.26 -5.40 -17.88
C GLY A 20 0.41 -4.94 -16.58
N THR A 21 1.74 -5.05 -16.53
CA THR A 21 2.53 -4.73 -15.33
C THR A 21 3.50 -3.60 -15.62
N LEU A 22 3.44 -2.54 -14.81
CA LEU A 22 4.50 -1.55 -14.68
C LEU A 22 5.29 -1.86 -13.41
N ARG A 23 6.60 -2.05 -13.54
CA ARG A 23 7.49 -2.31 -12.41
C ARG A 23 8.45 -1.14 -12.22
N ALA A 24 8.59 -0.69 -10.99
CA ALA A 24 9.64 0.23 -10.57
C ALA A 24 10.34 -0.35 -9.35
N ASP A 25 11.66 -0.51 -9.39
CA ASP A 25 12.39 -0.98 -8.21
C ASP A 25 12.41 0.10 -7.11
N HIS A 26 12.43 1.38 -7.49
CA HIS A 26 12.32 2.52 -6.57
C HIS A 26 11.16 3.43 -7.01
N ALA A 27 10.41 3.98 -6.05
CA ALA A 27 9.27 4.86 -6.31
C ALA A 27 9.66 6.10 -7.15
N ASP A 28 10.86 6.65 -6.95
CA ASP A 28 11.38 7.82 -7.68
C ASP A 28 11.47 7.61 -9.21
N SER A 29 11.50 6.36 -9.68
CA SER A 29 11.45 6.04 -11.11
C SER A 29 10.09 6.35 -11.76
N LEU A 30 9.02 6.51 -10.97
CA LEU A 30 7.66 6.79 -11.43
C LEU A 30 7.41 8.29 -11.67
N GLY A 31 8.34 9.16 -11.25
CA GLY A 31 8.18 10.60 -11.32
C GLY A 31 7.15 11.13 -10.33
N THR A 32 6.63 12.33 -10.55
CA THR A 32 5.78 13.04 -9.57
C THR A 32 4.33 13.24 -10.02
N GLY A 33 3.98 12.87 -11.25
CA GLY A 33 2.60 13.02 -11.75
C GLY A 33 1.66 11.92 -11.24
N ALA A 34 0.35 12.16 -11.30
CA ALA A 34 -0.64 11.16 -10.89
C ALA A 34 -0.53 9.87 -11.70
N ILE A 35 -0.84 8.73 -11.05
CA ILE A 35 -0.85 7.41 -11.66
C ILE A 35 -2.29 6.90 -11.75
N ALA A 36 -2.79 6.74 -12.99
CA ALA A 36 -4.07 6.08 -13.27
C ALA A 36 -3.82 4.61 -13.62
N ASN A 37 -4.12 3.71 -12.69
CA ASN A 37 -3.81 2.29 -12.79
C ASN A 37 -5.06 1.45 -13.05
N SER A 38 -5.06 0.70 -14.15
CA SER A 38 -6.01 -0.36 -14.48
C SER A 38 -5.33 -1.72 -14.69
N GLY A 39 -4.02 -1.81 -14.43
CA GLY A 39 -3.22 -3.04 -14.50
C GLY A 39 -2.61 -3.38 -13.14
N VAL A 40 -1.32 -3.69 -13.13
CA VAL A 40 -0.53 -3.96 -11.93
C VAL A 40 0.61 -2.94 -11.85
N LEU A 41 0.72 -2.24 -10.73
CA LEU A 41 1.88 -1.42 -10.40
C LEU A 41 2.71 -2.16 -9.35
N GLN A 42 3.94 -2.55 -9.68
CA GLN A 42 4.89 -3.14 -8.73
C GLN A 42 5.92 -2.09 -8.30
N VAL A 43 6.10 -1.92 -6.99
CA VAL A 43 7.07 -0.95 -6.44
C VAL A 43 7.93 -1.63 -5.37
N GLY A 44 9.26 -1.48 -5.49
CA GLY A 44 10.23 -2.08 -4.58
C GLY A 44 10.41 -1.35 -3.26
N GLU A 45 10.81 -0.09 -3.32
CA GLU A 45 11.11 0.72 -2.15
C GLU A 45 11.00 2.23 -2.46
N GLY A 46 11.13 3.06 -1.42
CA GLY A 46 11.11 4.53 -1.52
C GLY A 46 9.79 5.15 -1.07
N GLU A 47 9.54 6.40 -1.46
CA GLU A 47 8.32 7.12 -1.12
C GLU A 47 7.46 7.31 -2.37
N LEU A 48 6.26 6.72 -2.38
CA LEU A 48 5.29 6.93 -3.44
C LEU A 48 4.42 8.14 -3.10
N GLU A 49 4.88 9.31 -3.54
CA GLU A 49 4.17 10.60 -3.38
C GLU A 49 3.03 10.78 -4.40
N ASN A 50 2.99 9.96 -5.46
CA ASN A 50 2.00 10.08 -6.53
C ASN A 50 0.59 9.78 -6.01
N THR A 51 -0.39 10.57 -6.45
CA THR A 51 -1.81 10.16 -6.39
C THR A 51 -1.99 8.88 -7.20
N LEU A 52 -2.35 7.77 -6.55
CA LEU A 52 -2.63 6.50 -7.21
C LEU A 52 -4.14 6.24 -7.29
N SER A 53 -4.63 6.02 -8.50
CA SER A 53 -6.07 5.88 -8.79
C SER A 53 -6.41 4.68 -9.67
N GLY A 54 -7.68 4.32 -9.71
CA GLY A 54 -8.23 3.34 -10.65
C GLY A 54 -8.48 1.94 -10.07
N THR A 55 -8.73 0.98 -10.94
CA THR A 55 -9.13 -0.41 -10.55
C THR A 55 -7.97 -1.39 -10.55
N GLY A 56 -6.76 -0.96 -10.89
CA GLY A 56 -5.57 -1.79 -10.87
C GLY A 56 -5.02 -2.00 -9.46
N SER A 57 -4.15 -2.99 -9.30
CA SER A 57 -3.55 -3.36 -8.01
C SER A 57 -2.18 -2.71 -7.82
N LEU A 58 -1.84 -2.45 -6.56
CA LEU A 58 -0.49 -2.16 -6.10
C LEU A 58 0.17 -3.44 -5.55
N VAL A 59 1.43 -3.68 -5.89
CA VAL A 59 2.22 -4.78 -5.33
C VAL A 59 3.54 -4.23 -4.78
N LYS A 60 3.70 -4.27 -3.46
CA LYS A 60 4.97 -4.04 -2.79
C LYS A 60 5.83 -5.29 -2.93
N ILE A 61 6.96 -5.13 -3.61
CA ILE A 61 7.95 -6.16 -3.90
C ILE A 61 9.28 -5.83 -3.21
N GLY A 62 10.22 -6.78 -3.18
CA GLY A 62 11.55 -6.55 -2.62
C GLY A 62 11.56 -6.36 -1.10
N THR A 63 12.74 -6.42 -0.50
CA THR A 63 12.90 -6.43 0.97
C THR A 63 12.89 -5.05 1.62
N GLY A 64 12.93 -3.98 0.81
CA GLY A 64 12.98 -2.60 1.29
C GLY A 64 11.67 -2.09 1.85
N GLU A 65 11.65 -0.80 2.20
CA GLU A 65 10.47 -0.09 2.71
C GLU A 65 9.85 0.75 1.59
N LEU A 66 8.53 0.70 1.46
CA LEU A 66 7.76 1.59 0.60
C LEU A 66 6.78 2.37 1.46
N THR A 67 6.85 3.70 1.40
CA THR A 67 5.89 4.59 2.07
C THR A 67 4.88 5.11 1.07
N LEU A 68 3.59 5.05 1.40
CA LEU A 68 2.51 5.65 0.61
C LEU A 68 2.17 7.03 1.16
N ASN A 69 2.63 8.09 0.47
CA ASN A 69 2.45 9.48 0.88
C ASN A 69 1.45 10.26 -0.01
N GLY A 70 1.07 9.69 -1.16
CA GLY A 70 0.08 10.29 -2.06
C GLY A 70 -1.38 10.10 -1.63
N ASP A 71 -2.27 10.92 -2.20
CA ASP A 71 -3.72 10.76 -2.10
C ASP A 71 -4.15 9.55 -2.95
N ASN A 72 -4.53 8.45 -2.31
CA ASN A 72 -4.79 7.19 -3.00
C ASN A 72 -6.27 6.82 -2.99
N ASP A 73 -6.87 6.62 -4.16
CA ASP A 73 -8.27 6.21 -4.33
C ASP A 73 -8.44 4.92 -5.17
N TYR A 74 -7.35 4.17 -5.35
CA TYR A 74 -7.39 2.90 -6.07
C TYR A 74 -8.20 1.83 -5.33
N SER A 75 -8.83 0.95 -6.11
CA SER A 75 -9.78 -0.07 -5.65
C SER A 75 -9.35 -1.50 -5.95
N GLY A 76 -8.28 -1.70 -6.75
CA GLY A 76 -7.82 -3.03 -7.14
C GLY A 76 -7.13 -3.84 -6.03
N GLY A 77 -6.83 -3.20 -4.91
CA GLY A 77 -6.19 -3.81 -3.74
C GLY A 77 -4.67 -3.73 -3.74
N THR A 78 -4.10 -4.17 -2.63
CA THR A 78 -2.67 -4.07 -2.31
C THR A 78 -2.14 -5.44 -1.93
N THR A 79 -1.05 -5.86 -2.56
CA THR A 79 -0.31 -7.06 -2.18
C THR A 79 1.05 -6.65 -1.63
N ILE A 80 1.43 -7.16 -0.47
CA ILE A 80 2.76 -7.02 0.11
C ILE A 80 3.43 -8.38 -0.02
N ASP A 81 4.23 -8.56 -1.07
CA ASP A 81 4.93 -9.82 -1.33
C ASP A 81 6.10 -9.99 -0.35
N ASP A 82 6.83 -8.91 -0.07
CA ASP A 82 7.98 -8.88 0.85
C ASP A 82 8.27 -7.44 1.34
N GLY A 83 9.12 -7.32 2.36
CA GLY A 83 9.54 -6.05 2.94
C GLY A 83 8.47 -5.35 3.78
N VAL A 84 8.51 -4.02 3.81
CA VAL A 84 7.60 -3.19 4.62
C VAL A 84 6.81 -2.24 3.72
N LEU A 85 5.49 -2.24 3.87
CA LEU A 85 4.63 -1.17 3.36
C LEU A 85 4.24 -0.27 4.52
N ILE A 86 4.49 1.03 4.40
CA ILE A 86 4.22 2.04 5.42
C ILE A 86 3.10 2.96 4.91
N ALA A 87 2.07 3.12 5.73
CA ALA A 87 1.00 4.09 5.53
C ALA A 87 0.79 4.87 6.83
N ASP A 88 1.07 6.18 6.81
CA ASP A 88 0.87 6.98 8.03
C ASP A 88 -0.62 7.07 8.41
N ASN A 89 -1.50 7.09 7.41
CA ASN A 89 -2.94 6.96 7.58
C ASN A 89 -3.48 5.75 6.79
N ALA A 90 -4.43 5.01 7.35
CA ALA A 90 -5.07 3.86 6.71
C ALA A 90 -5.68 4.20 5.34
N ASP A 91 -6.21 5.41 5.15
CA ASP A 91 -6.82 5.87 3.88
C ASP A 91 -5.84 5.81 2.69
N SER A 92 -4.53 5.87 2.95
CA SER A 92 -3.50 5.77 1.91
C SER A 92 -3.43 4.38 1.25
N LEU A 93 -4.10 3.37 1.79
CA LEU A 93 -4.16 2.00 1.23
C LEU A 93 -5.29 1.81 0.21
N GLY A 94 -6.05 2.86 -0.10
CA GLY A 94 -7.19 2.78 -0.98
C GLY A 94 -8.31 1.90 -0.41
N THR A 95 -9.19 1.38 -1.27
CA THR A 95 -10.42 0.67 -0.83
C THR A 95 -10.38 -0.84 -1.07
N GLY A 96 -9.39 -1.35 -1.81
CA GLY A 96 -9.29 -2.77 -2.13
C GLY A 96 -8.70 -3.61 -0.99
N ALA A 97 -8.81 -4.94 -1.08
CA ALA A 97 -8.25 -5.83 -0.06
C ALA A 97 -6.72 -5.71 0.06
N VAL A 98 -6.18 -5.98 1.25
CA VAL A 98 -4.74 -6.03 1.53
C VAL A 98 -4.32 -7.48 1.80
N ALA A 99 -3.50 -8.04 0.90
CA ALA A 99 -2.88 -9.35 1.06
C ALA A 99 -1.43 -9.17 1.54
N ASN A 100 -1.17 -9.45 2.81
CA ASN A 100 0.10 -9.17 3.46
C ASN A 100 0.92 -10.45 3.70
N SER A 101 2.09 -10.57 3.06
CA SER A 101 3.11 -11.59 3.36
C SER A 101 4.38 -11.01 3.98
N GLY A 102 4.51 -9.67 4.06
CA GLY A 102 5.62 -8.96 4.69
C GLY A 102 5.19 -8.26 5.98
N VAL A 103 5.46 -6.96 6.06
CA VAL A 103 5.03 -6.11 7.16
C VAL A 103 4.15 -4.99 6.62
N LEU A 104 2.96 -4.84 7.18
CA LEU A 104 2.13 -3.66 7.01
C LEU A 104 2.29 -2.77 8.25
N GLN A 105 2.79 -1.56 8.07
CA GLN A 105 2.91 -0.56 9.13
C GLN A 105 1.87 0.54 8.92
N VAL A 106 1.04 0.79 9.92
CA VAL A 106 -0.03 1.81 9.85
C VAL A 106 0.02 2.73 11.07
N GLY A 107 -0.01 4.04 10.85
CA GLY A 107 0.07 5.05 11.90
C GLY A 107 -1.26 5.29 12.62
N GLU A 108 -2.32 5.59 11.89
CA GLU A 108 -3.64 5.91 12.42
C GLU A 108 -4.74 5.78 11.35
N GLY A 109 -6.00 5.99 11.73
CA GLY A 109 -7.16 5.97 10.83
C GLY A 109 -8.03 4.73 10.98
N GLU A 110 -8.92 4.49 10.03
CA GLU A 110 -9.79 3.32 9.99
C GLU A 110 -9.39 2.42 8.81
N LEU A 111 -8.97 1.19 9.11
CA LEU A 111 -8.66 0.20 8.09
C LEU A 111 -9.90 -0.64 7.80
N GLU A 112 -10.69 -0.17 6.84
CA GLU A 112 -11.88 -0.86 6.31
C GLU A 112 -11.53 -2.03 5.38
N ASN A 113 -10.29 -2.08 4.88
CA ASN A 113 -9.85 -3.10 3.94
C ASN A 113 -9.89 -4.50 4.58
N THR A 114 -10.29 -5.50 3.80
CA THR A 114 -10.02 -6.90 4.18
C THR A 114 -8.52 -7.12 4.25
N LEU A 115 -7.99 -7.42 5.44
CA LEU A 115 -6.58 -7.70 5.68
C LEU A 115 -6.37 -9.21 5.87
N SER A 116 -5.52 -9.80 5.02
CA SER A 116 -5.27 -11.24 4.99
C SER A 116 -3.79 -11.57 4.84
N GLY A 117 -3.42 -12.85 4.97
CA GLY A 117 -2.08 -13.36 4.67
C GLY A 117 -1.28 -13.82 5.89
N SER A 118 0.03 -13.99 5.70
CA SER A 118 0.95 -14.52 6.73
C SER A 118 1.85 -13.45 7.36
N GLY A 119 1.85 -12.25 6.81
CA GLY A 119 2.61 -11.10 7.28
C GLY A 119 2.09 -10.52 8.58
N SER A 120 2.87 -9.60 9.15
CA SER A 120 2.55 -8.93 10.42
C SER A 120 1.96 -7.53 10.21
N LEU A 121 1.15 -7.10 11.17
CA LEU A 121 0.68 -5.72 11.30
C LEU A 121 1.50 -4.99 12.39
N VAL A 122 1.96 -3.77 12.10
CA VAL A 122 2.64 -2.89 13.06
C VAL A 122 1.86 -1.60 13.17
N LYS A 123 1.28 -1.34 14.34
CA LYS A 123 0.67 -0.05 14.67
C LYS A 123 1.74 0.93 15.14
N THR A 124 1.95 2.00 14.39
CA THR A 124 2.86 3.12 14.72
C THR A 124 2.09 4.38 15.03
N GLY A 125 2.74 5.55 15.10
CA GLY A 125 2.08 6.81 15.39
C GLY A 125 1.52 6.90 16.81
N THR A 126 1.04 8.09 17.19
CA THR A 126 0.42 8.32 18.51
C THR A 126 -1.11 8.23 18.49
N GLY A 127 -1.72 8.23 17.30
CA GLY A 127 -3.17 8.17 17.12
C GLY A 127 -3.78 6.79 17.33
N GLU A 128 -5.06 6.68 17.01
CA GLU A 128 -5.82 5.43 17.02
C GLU A 128 -5.85 4.82 15.61
N LEU A 129 -5.64 3.52 15.51
CA LEU A 129 -5.98 2.72 14.33
C LEU A 129 -7.16 1.83 14.70
N THR A 130 -8.24 1.93 13.94
CA THR A 130 -9.38 1.02 14.05
C THR A 130 -9.34 0.01 12.92
N LEU A 131 -9.38 -1.28 13.24
CA LEU A 131 -9.56 -2.35 12.26
C LEU A 131 -11.04 -2.69 12.19
N SER A 132 -11.72 -2.21 11.15
CA SER A 132 -13.15 -2.44 10.92
C SER A 132 -13.46 -3.40 9.77
N GLY A 133 -12.49 -3.63 8.88
CA GLY A 133 -12.59 -4.64 7.83
C GLY A 133 -12.47 -6.08 8.33
N ASP A 134 -12.61 -7.05 7.41
CA ASP A 134 -12.36 -8.46 7.70
C ASP A 134 -10.86 -8.71 7.90
N ASN A 135 -10.48 -9.15 9.10
CA ASN A 135 -9.08 -9.40 9.47
C ASN A 135 -8.83 -10.91 9.63
N THR A 136 -8.17 -11.53 8.65
CA THR A 136 -7.88 -12.98 8.59
C THR A 136 -6.40 -13.30 8.51
N TYR A 137 -5.53 -12.30 8.67
CA TYR A 137 -4.09 -12.51 8.69
C TYR A 137 -3.67 -13.37 9.89
N SER A 138 -2.61 -14.16 9.69
CA SER A 138 -2.12 -15.15 10.65
C SER A 138 -0.80 -14.75 11.32
N GLY A 139 -0.15 -13.68 10.84
CA GLY A 139 1.04 -13.13 11.45
C GLY A 139 0.75 -12.34 12.73
N GLY A 140 1.82 -11.88 13.38
CA GLY A 140 1.71 -11.13 14.64
C GLY A 140 1.21 -9.70 14.46
N THR A 141 0.72 -9.12 15.55
CA THR A 141 0.37 -7.70 15.66
C THR A 141 1.29 -7.05 16.69
N THR A 142 2.03 -6.02 16.29
CA THR A 142 2.88 -5.22 17.19
C THR A 142 2.30 -3.82 17.34
N ILE A 143 2.16 -3.34 18.57
CA ILE A 143 1.76 -1.97 18.86
C ILE A 143 3.00 -1.22 19.36
N SER A 144 3.60 -0.43 18.48
CA SER A 144 4.79 0.37 18.78
C SER A 144 4.42 1.79 19.26
N GLY A 145 3.18 2.23 19.03
CA GLY A 145 2.66 3.51 19.52
C GLY A 145 1.14 3.64 19.39
N GLY A 146 0.54 4.54 20.19
CA GLY A 146 -0.89 4.85 20.13
C GLY A 146 -1.80 3.72 20.58
N THR A 147 -3.01 3.69 20.01
CA THR A 147 -4.07 2.72 20.33
C THR A 147 -4.43 1.90 19.10
N LEU A 148 -4.61 0.59 19.27
CA LEU A 148 -5.22 -0.28 18.27
C LEU A 148 -6.60 -0.72 18.76
N THR A 149 -7.64 -0.36 18.03
CA THR A 149 -9.02 -0.78 18.26
C THR A 149 -9.40 -1.80 17.20
N VAL A 150 -10.05 -2.88 17.60
CA VAL A 150 -10.59 -3.89 16.68
C VAL A 150 -12.09 -3.83 16.81
N ASP A 151 -12.75 -3.35 15.77
CA ASP A 151 -14.20 -3.20 15.74
C ASP A 151 -14.75 -4.13 14.66
N HIS A 152 -15.03 -5.37 15.04
CA HIS A 152 -15.74 -6.26 14.14
C HIS A 152 -17.24 -6.02 14.31
N ALA A 153 -17.88 -5.40 13.31
CA ALA A 153 -19.33 -5.41 13.22
C ALA A 153 -19.76 -6.86 12.91
N ASP A 154 -20.05 -7.65 13.95
CA ASP A 154 -20.72 -8.94 13.79
C ASP A 154 -22.01 -8.72 12.98
N SER A 155 -22.04 -9.14 11.71
CA SER A 155 -23.25 -9.13 10.87
C SER A 155 -24.14 -10.34 11.15
#